data_AF-A0A6V7HTV5-F1
#
_entry.id   AF-A0A6V7HTV5-F1
#
_cell.length_a   1.000
_cell.length_b   1.000
_cell.length_c   1.000
_cell.angle_alpha   90.00
_cell.angle_beta   90.00
_cell.angle_gamma   90.00
#
_symmetry.space_group_name_H-M   'P 1'
#
loop_
_entity.id
_entity.type
_entity.pdbx_description
1 polymer ?
#
loop_
_entity_poly.entity_id
_entity_poly.type
_entity_poly.pdbx_seq_one_letter_code
_entity_poly.pdbx_strand_id
1 'polypeptide(L)'
;DDGLIMDIFEETPPISPHNLVLIQGHLKHLGNVTIDGSDKWIGFWGESSLNLDPTYLQDMIIPVLQKFIELFEFDYFMPKLDIVCVPFTENSASPGLITI
;
A
#
# COMPACT_ATOMS: atom_id res chain seq x y z
N ASP A 1 31.46 -8.90 1.17
CA ASP A 1 30.27 -8.15 1.59
C ASP A 1 29.56 -7.82 0.31
N ASP A 2 28.61 -8.69 -0.05
CA ASP A 2 28.26 -8.93 -1.46
C ASP A 2 27.12 -8.00 -1.93
N GLY A 3 26.85 -6.92 -1.16
CA GLY A 3 25.88 -5.88 -1.50
C GLY A 3 24.42 -6.34 -1.46
N LEU A 4 24.15 -7.53 -0.93
CA LEU A 4 22.80 -8.08 -0.81
C LEU A 4 22.13 -7.54 0.46
N ILE A 5 20.92 -6.99 0.30
CA ILE A 5 20.03 -6.59 1.39
C ILE A 5 18.87 -7.58 1.43
N MET A 6 18.50 -8.00 2.64
CA MET A 6 17.35 -8.87 2.88
C MET A 6 16.35 -8.13 3.75
N ASP A 7 15.16 -7.91 3.19
CA ASP A 7 14.01 -7.41 3.95
C ASP A 7 13.22 -8.58 4.53
N ILE A 8 12.86 -8.48 5.82
CA ILE A 8 12.04 -9.46 6.52
C ILE A 8 10.71 -8.79 6.86
N PHE A 9 9.62 -9.42 6.44
CA PHE A 9 8.25 -8.94 6.69
C PHE A 9 7.65 -9.69 7.87
N GLU A 10 6.85 -8.98 8.67
CA GLU A 10 6.11 -9.55 9.80
C GLU A 10 5.07 -10.59 9.33
N GLU A 11 4.72 -11.50 10.23
CA GLU A 11 3.69 -12.50 9.97
C GLU A 11 2.32 -11.82 9.74
N THR A 12 1.64 -12.20 8.67
CA THR A 12 0.29 -11.69 8.38
C THR A 12 -0.76 -12.44 9.22
N PRO A 13 -1.92 -11.82 9.50
CA PRO A 13 -3.08 -12.58 9.95
C PRO A 13 -3.41 -13.71 8.97
N PRO A 14 -4.12 -14.77 9.39
CA PRO A 14 -4.52 -15.84 8.48
C PRO A 14 -5.31 -15.31 7.28
N ILE A 15 -4.66 -15.24 6.13
CA ILE A 15 -5.22 -14.82 4.85
C ILE A 15 -5.04 -15.93 3.82
N SER A 16 -5.96 -16.00 2.85
CA SER A 16 -5.87 -17.02 1.80
C SER A 16 -4.63 -16.80 0.91
N PRO A 17 -3.93 -17.86 0.46
CA PRO A 17 -2.70 -17.74 -0.32
C PRO A 17 -2.80 -16.92 -1.62
N HIS A 18 -4.01 -16.75 -2.18
CA HIS A 18 -4.21 -15.90 -3.36
C HIS A 18 -3.96 -14.40 -3.09
N ASN A 19 -3.87 -14.02 -1.82
CA ASN A 19 -3.52 -12.66 -1.38
C ASN A 19 -2.01 -12.48 -1.15
N LEU A 20 -1.20 -13.51 -1.41
CA LEU A 20 0.25 -13.38 -1.32
C LEU A 20 0.74 -12.46 -2.44
N VAL A 21 1.41 -11.38 -2.06
CA VAL A 21 2.03 -10.44 -2.99
C VAL A 21 3.42 -10.05 -2.51
N LEU A 22 4.34 -9.92 -3.46
CA LEU A 22 5.68 -9.41 -3.26
C LEU A 22 6.01 -8.48 -4.42
N ILE A 23 6.54 -7.29 -4.11
CA ILE A 23 7.04 -6.37 -5.11
C ILE A 23 8.50 -6.09 -4.82
N GLN A 24 9.32 -6.26 -5.85
CA GLN A 24 10.73 -5.91 -5.84
C GLN A 24 11.05 -5.13 -7.11
N GLY A 25 11.69 -3.98 -6.95
CA GLY A 25 12.05 -3.12 -8.07
C GLY A 25 12.66 -1.81 -7.63
N HIS A 26 12.99 -0.96 -8.60
CA HIS A 26 13.52 0.37 -8.33
C HIS A 26 12.36 1.35 -8.11
N LEU A 27 11.80 1.31 -6.91
CA LEU A 27 10.66 2.12 -6.50
C LEU A 27 11.12 3.33 -5.69
N LYS A 28 10.40 4.46 -5.85
CA LYS A 28 10.52 5.64 -5.00
C LYS A 28 9.27 5.81 -4.16
N HIS A 29 9.46 6.23 -2.92
CA HIS A 29 8.37 6.70 -2.07
C HIS A 29 7.90 8.07 -2.58
N LEU A 30 6.62 8.17 -2.89
CA LEU A 30 5.98 9.38 -3.42
C LEU A 30 5.32 10.21 -2.30
N GLY A 31 5.11 9.62 -1.13
CA GLY A 31 4.50 10.26 0.03
C GLY A 31 3.66 9.28 0.83
N ASN A 32 3.07 9.76 1.92
CA ASN A 32 2.18 8.99 2.77
C ASN A 32 1.03 9.85 3.29
N VAL A 33 -0.03 9.19 3.74
CA VAL A 33 -1.08 9.81 4.55
C VAL A 33 -1.34 8.96 5.78
N THR A 34 -1.61 9.60 6.91
CA THR A 34 -1.98 8.90 8.14
C THR A 34 -3.48 8.71 8.19
N ILE A 35 -3.94 7.55 8.65
CA ILE A 35 -5.37 7.31 8.89
C ILE A 35 -5.74 7.98 10.21
N ASP A 36 -6.59 9.01 10.15
CA ASP A 36 -6.99 9.84 11.29
C ASP A 36 -7.31 9.02 12.55
N GLY A 37 -6.71 9.42 13.67
CA GLY A 37 -6.93 8.77 14.97
C GLY A 37 -6.26 7.41 15.14
N SER A 38 -5.33 7.03 14.26
CA SER A 38 -4.58 5.78 14.36
C SER A 38 -3.10 5.94 14.00
N ASP A 39 -2.27 4.99 14.43
CA ASP A 39 -0.86 4.88 14.02
C ASP A 39 -0.71 4.23 12.62
N LYS A 40 -1.81 3.97 11.93
CA LYS A 40 -1.83 3.33 10.60
C LYS A 40 -1.62 4.37 9.51
N TRP A 41 -0.90 4.00 8.47
CA TRP A 41 -0.57 4.89 7.37
C TRP A 41 -0.74 4.21 6.02
N ILE A 42 -0.97 5.04 5.00
CA ILE A 42 -1.07 4.64 3.60
C ILE A 42 0.14 5.21 2.87
N GLY A 43 0.98 4.33 2.34
CA GLY A 43 2.18 4.66 1.58
C GLY A 43 1.92 4.70 0.08
N PHE A 44 2.52 5.66 -0.61
CA PHE A 44 2.46 5.76 -2.06
C PHE A 44 3.84 5.50 -2.64
N TRP A 45 3.90 4.54 -3.55
CA TRP A 45 5.14 4.13 -4.20
C TRP A 45 4.96 4.16 -5.70
N GLY A 46 6.03 4.46 -6.42
CA GLY A 46 6.01 4.45 -7.87
C GLY A 46 7.36 4.07 -8.45
N GLU A 47 7.36 3.62 -9.69
CA GLU A 47 8.62 3.38 -10.39
C GLU A 47 9.43 4.69 -10.50
N SER A 48 10.71 4.63 -10.12
CA SER A 48 11.54 5.84 -10.05
C SER A 48 11.76 6.52 -11.41
N SER A 49 11.66 5.75 -12.50
CA SER A 49 11.78 6.23 -13.89
C SER A 49 10.58 7.07 -14.33
N LEU A 50 9.43 6.94 -13.64
CA LEU A 50 8.20 7.62 -13.96
C LEU A 50 8.03 8.89 -13.12
N ASN A 51 7.52 9.96 -13.73
CA ASN A 51 7.14 11.16 -13.00
C ASN A 51 5.67 11.08 -12.59
N LEU A 52 5.42 10.48 -11.43
CA LEU A 52 4.08 10.28 -10.88
C LEU A 52 3.78 11.33 -9.81
N ASP A 53 2.56 11.86 -9.85
CA ASP A 53 2.02 12.77 -8.85
C ASP A 53 0.89 12.06 -8.07
N PRO A 54 1.11 11.69 -6.79
CA PRO A 54 0.12 10.98 -6.00
C PRO A 54 -0.96 11.90 -5.41
N THR A 55 -0.92 13.23 -5.63
CA THR A 55 -1.74 14.22 -4.91
C THR A 55 -3.23 13.89 -4.94
N TYR A 56 -3.80 13.61 -6.12
CA TYR A 56 -5.22 13.25 -6.21
C TYR A 56 -5.58 12.02 -5.38
N LEU A 57 -4.73 10.99 -5.40
CA LEU A 57 -4.98 9.77 -4.65
C LEU A 57 -4.80 9.99 -3.14
N GLN A 58 -3.80 10.78 -2.75
CA GLN A 58 -3.59 11.20 -1.36
C GLN A 58 -4.79 11.96 -0.80
N ASP A 59 -5.35 12.88 -1.58
CA ASP A 59 -6.52 13.68 -1.18
C ASP A 59 -7.79 12.82 -1.04
N MET A 60 -7.95 11.80 -1.89
CA MET A 60 -9.19 11.03 -1.97
C MET A 60 -9.21 9.78 -1.09
N ILE A 61 -8.05 9.20 -0.76
CA ILE A 61 -8.02 7.87 -0.11
C ILE A 61 -8.63 7.88 1.29
N ILE A 62 -8.39 8.93 2.09
CA ILE A 62 -8.89 9.02 3.47
C ILE A 62 -10.42 9.19 3.49
N PRO A 63 -11.02 10.14 2.74
CA PRO A 63 -12.48 10.21 2.63
C PRO A 63 -13.13 8.91 2.16
N VAL A 64 -12.53 8.23 1.18
CA VAL A 64 -13.03 6.94 0.68
C VAL A 64 -12.97 5.88 1.79
N LEU A 65 -11.83 5.74 2.46
CA LEU A 65 -11.66 4.78 3.56
C LEU A 65 -12.66 5.03 4.69
N GLN A 66 -12.85 6.29 5.09
CA GLN A 66 -13.84 6.65 6.11
C GLN A 66 -15.25 6.23 5.71
N LYS A 67 -15.64 6.41 4.45
CA LYS A 67 -16.95 5.95 3.96
C LYS A 67 -17.08 4.43 3.96
N PHE A 68 -16.01 3.69 3.67
CA PHE A 68 -16.02 2.23 3.80
C PHE A 68 -16.18 1.79 5.26
N ILE A 69 -15.45 2.41 6.20
CA ILE A 69 -15.56 2.10 7.62
C ILE A 69 -16.97 2.40 8.13
N GLU A 70 -17.54 3.56 7.78
CA GLU A 70 -18.92 3.93 8.13
C GLU A 70 -19.95 2.94 7.56
N LEU A 71 -19.79 2.50 6.31
CA LEU A 71 -20.76 1.64 5.63
C LEU A 71 -20.73 0.19 6.14
N PHE A 72 -19.55 -0.34 6.40
CA PHE A 72 -19.35 -1.74 6.77
C PHE A 72 -19.17 -1.95 8.27
N GLU A 73 -19.11 -0.87 9.06
CA GLU A 73 -18.81 -0.89 10.50
C GLU A 73 -17.54 -1.70 10.83
N PHE A 74 -16.55 -1.61 9.94
CA PHE A 74 -15.35 -2.44 9.99
C PHE A 74 -14.09 -1.61 9.73
N ASP A 75 -13.19 -1.59 10.71
CA ASP A 75 -11.91 -0.90 10.62
C ASP A 75 -10.94 -1.60 9.68
N TYR A 76 -10.06 -0.82 9.05
CA TYR A 76 -8.93 -1.39 8.30
C TYR A 76 -8.00 -2.17 9.24
N PHE A 77 -7.85 -3.48 9.03
CA PHE A 77 -7.23 -4.36 10.01
C PHE A 77 -5.70 -4.48 9.89
N MET A 78 -5.10 -4.04 8.79
CA MET A 78 -3.64 -4.11 8.61
C MET A 78 -2.94 -2.89 9.23
N PRO A 79 -1.67 -3.02 9.65
CA PRO A 79 -0.92 -1.92 10.27
C PRO A 79 -0.55 -0.79 9.28
N LYS A 80 -0.48 -1.11 7.98
CA LYS A 80 -0.25 -0.16 6.89
C LYS A 80 -0.94 -0.63 5.61
N LEU A 81 -1.11 0.28 4.67
CA LEU A 81 -1.51 0.00 3.30
C LEU A 81 -0.50 0.63 2.33
N ASP A 82 0.17 -0.16 1.51
CA ASP A 82 0.99 0.39 0.42
C ASP A 82 0.21 0.38 -0.88
N ILE A 83 0.17 1.52 -1.58
CA ILE A 83 -0.34 1.64 -2.95
C ILE A 83 0.86 1.84 -3.87
N VAL A 84 1.08 0.88 -4.76
CA VAL A 84 2.27 0.77 -5.60
C VAL A 84 1.90 0.91 -7.06
N CYS A 85 2.38 1.98 -7.71
CA CYS A 85 2.14 2.23 -9.12
C CYS A 85 3.29 1.69 -9.98
N VAL A 86 3.03 0.64 -10.77
CA VAL A 86 4.03 0.00 -11.64
C VAL A 86 3.43 -0.42 -12.99
N PRO A 87 4.08 -0.09 -14.13
CA PRO A 87 3.46 -0.17 -15.46
C PRO A 87 3.26 -1.58 -16.03
N PHE A 88 3.65 -2.63 -15.30
CA PHE A 88 3.65 -4.02 -15.80
C PHE A 88 2.90 -5.02 -14.92
N THR A 89 2.18 -4.55 -13.88
CA THR A 89 1.35 -5.42 -13.05
C THR A 89 -0.12 -5.20 -13.34
N GLU A 90 -0.92 -6.26 -13.32
CA GLU A 90 -2.37 -6.10 -13.25
C GLU A 90 -2.77 -5.42 -11.93
N ASN A 91 -3.89 -4.69 -11.97
CA ASN A 91 -4.43 -4.10 -10.76
C ASN A 91 -4.81 -5.22 -9.80
N SER A 92 -4.24 -5.22 -8.61
CA SER A 92 -4.50 -6.21 -7.57
C SER A 92 -4.67 -5.52 -6.23
N ALA A 93 -5.56 -6.06 -5.40
CA ALA A 93 -5.88 -5.48 -4.10
C ALA A 93 -5.68 -6.53 -3.00
N SER A 94 -4.40 -6.84 -2.73
CA SER A 94 -4.05 -7.72 -1.62
C SER A 94 -4.13 -6.94 -0.28
N PRO A 95 -4.51 -7.56 0.84
CA PRO A 95 -4.47 -6.91 2.14
C PRO A 95 -3.07 -6.36 2.45
N GLY A 96 -2.99 -5.06 2.71
CA GLY A 96 -1.74 -4.35 2.99
C GLY A 96 -0.98 -3.85 1.76
N LEU A 97 -1.34 -4.29 0.53
CA LEU A 97 -0.66 -3.86 -0.69
C LEU A 97 -1.60 -3.88 -1.91
N ILE A 98 -1.76 -2.72 -2.54
CA ILE A 98 -2.53 -2.55 -3.79
C ILE A 98 -1.57 -2.18 -4.92
N THR A 99 -1.67 -2.87 -6.06
CA THR A 99 -0.99 -2.50 -7.31
C THR A 99 -1.93 -1.75 -8.24
N ILE A 100 -1.43 -0.68 -8.85
CA ILE A 100 -2.13 0.15 -9.86
C ILE A 100 -1.23 0.52 -11.04
#